data_AF-A0A3D3CLW9-F1
#
_entry.id   AF-A0A3D3CLW9-F1
#
_cell.length_a   1.000
_cell.length_b   1.000
_cell.length_c   1.000
_cell.angle_alpha   90.00
_cell.angle_beta   90.00
_cell.angle_gamma   90.00
#
_symmetry.space_group_name_H-M   'P 1'
#
loop_
_entity.id
_entity.type
_entity.pdbx_description
1 polymer ?
#
loop_
_entity_poly.entity_id
_entity_poly.type
_entity_poly.pdbx_seq_one_letter_code
_entity_poly.pdbx_strand_id
1 'polypeptide(L)'
;SFATVYNTLETLRQKGGVLELTIDPAKKRFDPNIEPHHHLICLKCKRINDIHGSYKLTVPNSERADFEITGNHIEFYGLCPKCKSKGNCIV
;
A
#
# COMPACT_ATOMS: atom_id res chain seq x y z
N SER A 1 -7.51 -23.55 7.61
CA SER A 1 -8.56 -23.06 6.68
C SER A 1 -8.23 -21.63 6.27
N PHE A 2 -8.88 -21.08 5.23
CA PHE A 2 -8.71 -19.66 4.87
C PHE A 2 -9.06 -18.73 6.04
N ALA A 3 -10.11 -19.05 6.81
CA ALA A 3 -10.50 -18.28 7.99
C ALA A 3 -9.37 -18.17 9.03
N THR A 4 -8.64 -19.27 9.30
CA THR A 4 -7.51 -19.23 10.25
C THR A 4 -6.40 -18.30 9.77
N VAL A 5 -6.06 -18.32 8.48
CA VAL A 5 -5.02 -17.45 7.90
C VAL A 5 -5.39 -15.97 8.04
N TYR A 6 -6.63 -15.61 7.69
CA TYR A 6 -7.10 -14.22 7.80
C TYR A 6 -7.16 -13.74 9.26
N ASN A 7 -7.60 -14.58 10.19
CA ASN A 7 -7.62 -14.24 11.61
C ASN A 7 -6.21 -13.99 12.15
N THR A 8 -5.23 -14.78 11.73
CA THR A 8 -3.82 -14.57 12.11
C THR A 8 -3.28 -13.27 11.53
N LEU A 9 -3.53 -12.98 10.25
CA LEU A 9 -3.06 -11.75 9.61
C LEU A 9 -3.69 -10.49 10.24
N GLU A 10 -4.98 -10.53 10.58
CA GLU A 10 -5.64 -9.43 11.29
C GLU A 10 -5.04 -9.24 12.69
N THR A 11 -4.75 -10.33 13.40
CA THR A 11 -4.07 -10.28 14.70
C THR A 11 -2.67 -9.66 14.58
N LEU A 12 -1.91 -10.04 13.54
CA LEU A 12 -0.59 -9.47 13.28
C LEU A 12 -0.68 -7.98 12.93
N ARG A 13 -1.69 -7.56 12.15
CA ARG A 13 -1.93 -6.16 11.81
C ARG A 13 -2.21 -5.33 13.05
N GLN A 14 -3.09 -5.81 13.93
CA GLN A 14 -3.42 -5.13 15.19
C GLN A 14 -2.22 -4.99 16.13
N LYS A 15 -1.28 -5.95 16.08
CA LYS A 15 -0.03 -5.91 16.84
C LYS A 15 1.10 -5.13 16.15
N GLY A 16 0.85 -4.55 14.97
CA GLY A 16 1.86 -3.82 14.20
C GLY A 16 2.94 -4.71 13.57
N GLY A 17 2.68 -6.02 13.41
CA GLY A 17 3.60 -6.96 12.76
C GLY A 17 3.45 -7.06 11.24
N VAL A 18 2.38 -6.48 10.69
CA VAL A 18 2.15 -6.31 9.24
C VAL A 18 1.38 -5.02 9.00
N LEU A 19 1.57 -4.41 7.83
CA LEU A 19 0.73 -3.31 7.33
C LEU A 19 -0.40 -3.88 6.46
N GLU A 20 -1.59 -3.28 6.50
CA GLU A 20 -2.68 -3.61 5.55
C GLU A 20 -2.68 -2.60 4.41
N LEU A 21 -2.68 -3.12 3.17
CA LEU A 21 -2.71 -2.33 1.94
C LEU A 21 -4.08 -2.43 1.28
N THR A 22 -4.76 -1.29 1.13
CA THR A 22 -6.10 -1.20 0.54
C THR A 22 -6.02 -0.82 -0.94
N ILE A 23 -5.44 -1.72 -1.74
CA ILE A 23 -5.13 -1.46 -3.17
C ILE A 23 -6.27 -1.88 -4.11
N ASP A 24 -7.00 -2.92 -3.71
CA ASP A 24 -8.16 -3.45 -4.42
C ASP A 24 -9.27 -3.60 -3.37
N PRO A 25 -10.42 -2.90 -3.53
CA PRO A 25 -11.52 -3.00 -2.58
C PRO A 25 -12.01 -4.45 -2.36
N ALA A 26 -11.78 -5.33 -3.34
CA ALA A 26 -12.17 -6.73 -3.25
C ALA A 26 -11.11 -7.63 -2.58
N LYS A 27 -9.89 -7.14 -2.31
CA LYS A 27 -8.78 -7.95 -1.80
C LYS A 27 -7.93 -7.20 -0.78
N LYS A 28 -7.88 -7.74 0.44
CA LYS A 28 -6.91 -7.33 1.44
C LYS A 28 -5.51 -7.85 1.08
N ARG A 29 -4.51 -6.97 1.09
CA ARG A 29 -3.09 -7.34 1.03
C ARG A 29 -2.42 -6.94 2.34
N PHE A 30 -1.49 -7.77 2.79
CA PHE A 30 -0.71 -7.50 3.99
C PHE A 30 0.77 -7.43 3.61
N ASP A 31 1.45 -6.39 4.08
CA ASP A 31 2.88 -6.18 3.91
C ASP A 31 3.62 -6.55 5.20
N PRO A 32 4.58 -7.49 5.18
CA PRO A 32 5.40 -7.79 6.33
C PRO A 32 6.45 -6.72 6.64
N ASN A 33 6.75 -5.82 5.70
CA ASN A 33 7.64 -4.69 5.94
C ASN A 33 6.87 -3.59 6.67
N ILE A 34 7.28 -3.31 7.90
CA ILE A 34 6.66 -2.28 8.74
C ILE A 34 7.46 -0.97 8.73
N GLU A 35 8.63 -0.95 8.08
CA GLU A 35 9.43 0.26 7.95
C GLU A 35 8.71 1.28 7.06
N PRO A 36 8.90 2.59 7.26
CA PRO A 36 8.31 3.61 6.40
C PRO A 36 8.75 3.44 4.95
N HIS A 37 7.81 3.08 4.07
CA HIS A 37 8.00 3.01 2.63
C HIS A 37 6.70 3.37 1.89
N HIS A 38 6.82 3.53 0.58
CA HIS A 38 5.73 3.93 -0.31
C HIS A 38 5.56 2.90 -1.42
N HIS A 39 4.39 2.89 -2.06
CA HIS A 39 4.07 1.89 -3.07
C HIS A 39 3.91 2.49 -4.46
N LEU A 40 4.45 1.82 -5.48
CA LEU A 40 4.10 2.02 -6.88
C LEU A 40 3.24 0.86 -7.36
N ILE A 41 1.99 1.15 -7.70
CA ILE A 41 0.97 0.17 -8.01
C ILE A 41 0.64 0.22 -9.50
N CYS A 42 0.74 -0.94 -10.17
CA CYS A 42 0.28 -1.08 -11.53
C CYS A 42 -1.25 -1.19 -11.58
N LEU A 43 -1.92 -0.26 -12.27
CA LEU A 43 -3.38 -0.25 -12.40
C LEU A 43 -3.94 -1.48 -13.13
N LYS A 44 -3.15 -2.10 -14.02
CA LYS A 44 -3.56 -3.23 -14.84
C LYS A 44 -3.34 -4.59 -14.17
N CYS A 45 -2.12 -4.91 -13.75
CA CYS A 45 -1.80 -6.22 -13.17
C CYS A 45 -1.71 -6.22 -11.63
N LYS A 46 -1.90 -5.06 -10.99
CA LYS A 46 -1.82 -4.90 -9.53
C LYS A 46 -0.47 -5.31 -8.93
N ARG A 47 0.60 -5.29 -9.73
CA ARG A 47 1.98 -5.39 -9.25
C ARG A 47 2.29 -4.20 -8.35
N ILE A 48 2.97 -4.46 -7.24
CA ILE A 48 3.45 -3.46 -6.29
C ILE A 48 4.97 -3.46 -6.37
N ASN A 49 5.55 -2.26 -6.35
CA ASN A 49 6.97 -2.02 -6.23
C ASN A 49 7.20 -1.04 -5.07
N ASP A 50 8.10 -1.39 -4.16
CA ASP A 50 8.41 -0.53 -3.02
C ASP A 50 9.29 0.64 -3.47
N ILE A 51 8.99 1.81 -2.93
CA ILE A 51 9.73 3.04 -3.14
C ILE A 51 10.25 3.51 -1.79
N HIS A 52 11.57 3.72 -1.73
CA HIS A 52 12.29 4.12 -0.52
C HIS A 52 12.63 5.62 -0.50
N GLY A 53 12.09 6.39 -1.45
CA GLY A 53 12.29 7.84 -1.53
C GLY A 53 11.58 8.56 -0.38
N SER A 54 12.22 9.58 0.18
CA SER A 54 11.56 10.48 1.14
C SER A 54 10.73 11.52 0.38
N TYR A 55 9.41 11.49 0.55
CA TYR A 55 8.50 12.49 0.00
C TYR A 55 7.91 13.32 1.14
N LYS A 56 8.19 14.62 1.11
CA LYS A 56 7.63 15.57 2.08
C LYS A 56 6.30 16.10 1.58
N LEU A 57 5.24 15.31 1.74
CA LEU A 57 3.87 15.79 1.58
C LEU A 57 3.36 16.24 2.95
N THR A 58 2.90 17.48 3.02
CA THR A 58 2.33 18.07 4.23
C THR A 58 0.93 18.56 3.95
N VAL A 59 -0.01 18.30 4.86
CA VAL A 59 -1.34 18.92 4.81
C VAL A 59 -1.21 20.40 5.18
N PRO A 60 -1.73 21.34 4.36
CA PRO A 60 -1.75 22.76 4.68
C PRO A 60 -2.44 23.03 6.02
N ASN A 61 -1.94 23.98 6.80
CA ASN A 61 -2.47 24.26 8.15
C ASN A 61 -3.99 24.54 8.16
N SER A 62 -4.51 25.20 7.13
CA SER A 62 -5.94 25.51 6.97
C SER A 62 -6.81 24.27 6.79
N GLU A 63 -6.25 23.15 6.34
CA GLU A 63 -6.96 21.90 6.06
C GLU A 63 -6.74 20.83 7.14
N ARG A 64 -5.88 21.12 8.14
CA ARG A 64 -5.55 20.14 9.18
C ARG A 64 -6.69 19.83 10.13
N ALA A 65 -7.71 20.71 10.25
CA ALA A 65 -8.86 20.52 11.12
C ALA A 65 -8.50 19.99 12.53
N ASP A 66 -7.44 20.54 13.13
CA ASP A 66 -6.88 20.17 14.44
C ASP A 66 -6.36 18.72 14.58
N PHE A 67 -6.11 18.02 13.47
CA PHE A 67 -5.48 16.70 13.50
C PHE A 67 -3.99 16.77 13.86
N GLU A 68 -3.58 15.92 14.80
CA GLU A 68 -2.17 15.60 15.04
C GLU A 68 -1.71 14.59 13.98
N ILE A 69 -0.86 15.05 13.05
CA ILE A 69 -0.35 14.22 11.96
C ILE A 69 0.78 13.33 12.50
N THR A 70 0.55 12.02 12.54
CA THR A 70 1.53 11.03 13.00
C THR A 70 2.38 10.45 11.86
N GLY A 71 1.97 10.64 10.60
CA GLY A 71 2.70 10.16 9.43
C GLY A 71 1.94 10.34 8.13
N ASN A 72 2.51 9.83 7.04
CA ASN A 72 1.86 9.73 5.74
C ASN A 72 2.20 8.39 5.07
N HIS A 73 1.30 7.94 4.21
CA HIS A 73 1.56 6.82 3.31
C HIS A 73 1.23 7.28 1.89
N ILE A 74 2.12 7.00 0.95
CA ILE A 74 2.02 7.49 -0.42
C ILE A 74 1.96 6.30 -1.36
N GLU A 75 0.97 6.34 -2.22
CA GLU A 75 0.77 5.37 -3.28
C GLU A 75 0.78 6.08 -4.63
N PHE A 76 1.67 5.63 -5.51
CA PHE A 76 1.72 6.06 -6.89
C PHE A 76 1.03 5.04 -7.77
N TYR A 77 0.22 5.52 -8.71
CA TYR A 77 -0.55 4.66 -9.61
C TYR A 77 -0.07 4.81 -11.05
N GLY A 78 0.18 3.69 -11.73
CA GLY A 78 0.69 3.72 -13.10
C GLY A 78 0.64 2.39 -13.84
N LEU A 79 1.47 2.25 -14.87
CA LEU A 79 1.63 1.00 -15.63
C LEU A 79 3.05 0.48 -15.47
N CYS A 80 3.18 -0.78 -15.05
CA CYS A 80 4.49 -1.42 -14.98
C CYS A 80 5.07 -1.62 -16.40
N PRO A 81 6.40 -1.79 -16.54
CA PRO A 81 7.03 -1.98 -17.85
C PRO A 81 6.44 -3.13 -18.67
N LYS A 82 6.02 -4.23 -18.01
CA LYS A 82 5.35 -5.36 -18.67
C LYS A 82 3.98 -4.96 -19.26
N CYS A 83 3.17 -4.23 -18.51
CA CYS A 83 1.86 -3.76 -18.97
C CYS A 83 1.98 -2.68 -20.06
N LYS A 84 3.00 -1.84 -20.00
CA LYS A 84 3.26 -0.79 -21.00
C LYS A 84 3.75 -1.36 -22.33
N SER A 85 4.62 -2.38 -22.29
CA SER A 85 5.25 -2.94 -23.49
C SER A 85 4.40 -3.96 -24.25
N LYS A 86 3.60 -4.78 -23.55
CA LYS A 86 2.94 -5.93 -24.20
C LYS A 86 1.42 -5.89 -24.23
N GLY A 87 0.76 -4.91 -23.62
CA GLY A 87 -0.72 -4.90 -23.54
C GLY A 87 -1.32 -6.13 -22.83
N ASN A 88 -0.51 -7.09 -22.39
CA ASN A 88 -0.92 -8.32 -21.72
C ASN A 88 0.18 -8.70 -20.72
N CYS A 89 -0.10 -8.45 -19.45
CA CYS A 89 0.72 -8.92 -18.35
C CYS A 89 -0.03 -10.13 -17.82
N ILE A 90 0.35 -11.32 -18.28
CA ILE A 90 -0.17 -12.57 -17.74
C ILE A 90 0.49 -12.71 -16.35
N VAL A 91 -0.36 -12.75 -15.32
CA VAL A 91 -0.01 -12.96 -13.92
C VAL A 91 0.73 -14.28 -13.73
#